data_AF-A0A9E3ACZ9-F1
#
_entry.id   AF-A0A9E3ACZ9-F1
#
_cell.length_a   1.000
_cell.length_b   1.000
_cell.length_c   1.000
_cell.angle_alpha   90.00
_cell.angle_beta   90.00
_cell.angle_gamma   90.00
#
_symmetry.space_group_name_H-M   'P 1'
#
loop_
_entity.id
_entity.type
_entity.pdbx_description
1 polymer ?
#
loop_
_entity_poly.entity_id
_entity_poly.type
_entity_poly.pdbx_seq_one_letter_code
_entity_poly.pdbx_strand_id
1 'polypeptide(L)' 'MERRRHIEDHYAVTLEPQLQGYGWTVVCGDGRVVSGHAPSSDSARRSGAFVGAAVSALDQIGRRRF' A
#
# COMPACT_ATOMS: atom_id res chain seq x y z
N MET A 1 4.79 11.76 14.62
CA MET A 1 4.01 12.40 13.53
C MET A 1 3.98 11.45 12.34
N GLU A 2 2.81 10.91 12.04
CA GLU A 2 2.58 9.96 10.95
C GLU A 2 2.46 10.72 9.62
N ARG A 3 3.13 10.25 8.56
CA ARG A 3 3.19 10.96 7.26
C ARG A 3 2.47 10.12 6.20
N ARG A 4 1.16 10.32 6.07
CA ARG A 4 0.36 9.76 4.96
C ARG A 4 0.85 10.35 3.64
N ARG A 5 1.12 9.49 2.64
CA ARG A 5 1.31 9.91 1.24
C ARG A 5 0.34 9.16 0.35
N HIS A 6 -0.36 9.91 -0.48
CA HIS A 6 -1.30 9.45 -1.48
C HIS A 6 -0.51 8.93 -2.70
N ILE A 7 -0.75 7.71 -3.16
CA ILE A 7 -0.03 7.15 -4.32
C ILE A 7 -0.88 7.25 -5.60
N GLU A 8 -2.20 7.30 -5.50
CA GLU A 8 -3.20 7.62 -6.53
C GLU A 8 -4.57 7.61 -5.82
N ASP A 9 -5.62 8.20 -6.40
CA ASP A 9 -6.92 8.52 -5.75
C ASP A 9 -7.66 7.37 -5.03
N HIS A 10 -7.14 6.14 -5.08
CA HIS A 10 -7.70 4.96 -4.45
C HIS A 10 -6.73 4.12 -3.61
N TYR A 11 -5.44 4.51 -3.50
CA TYR A 11 -4.45 3.72 -2.77
C TYR A 11 -3.60 4.64 -1.87
N ALA A 12 -3.94 4.63 -0.58
CA ALA A 12 -3.16 5.28 0.46
C ALA A 12 -2.17 4.27 1.04
N VAL A 13 -0.87 4.62 1.04
CA VAL A 13 0.14 3.88 1.81
C VAL A 13 0.37 4.60 3.12
N THR A 14 0.00 3.94 4.22
CA THR A 14 0.31 4.39 5.57
C THR A 14 1.59 3.70 6.03
N LEU A 15 2.49 4.43 6.69
CA LEU A 15 3.73 3.89 7.24
C LEU A 15 3.71 4.04 8.76
N GLU A 16 3.92 2.91 9.46
CA GLU A 16 3.90 2.86 10.92
C GLU A 16 5.20 2.27 11.46
N PRO A 17 5.92 2.97 12.36
CA PRO A 17 7.06 2.39 13.06
C PRO A 17 6.62 1.18 13.91
N GLN A 18 7.39 0.10 13.86
CA GLN A 18 7.18 -1.11 14.67
C GLN A 18 8.45 -1.46 15.44
N LEU A 19 8.32 -2.31 16.47
CA LEU A 19 9.43 -2.76 17.33
C LEU A 19 10.65 -3.27 16.54
N GLN A 20 10.44 -3.85 15.36
CA GLN A 20 11.51 -4.36 14.49
C GLN A 20 11.37 -3.87 13.04
N GLY A 21 11.11 -2.58 12.82
CA GLY A 21 11.14 -1.99 11.48
C GLY A 21 9.93 -1.11 11.21
N TYR A 22 9.37 -1.23 10.00
CA TYR A 22 8.28 -0.38 9.54
C TYR A 22 7.19 -1.24 8.89
N GLY A 23 5.96 -1.06 9.36
CA GLY A 23 4.76 -1.58 8.73
C GLY A 23 4.29 -0.65 7.62
N TRP A 24 3.66 -1.21 6.60
CA TRP A 24 2.91 -0.47 5.61
C TRP A 24 1.54 -1.10 5.37
N THR A 25 0.56 -0.27 5.01
CA THR A 25 -0.82 -0.69 4.73
C THR A 25 -1.32 0.00 3.48
N VAL A 26 -1.95 -0.77 2.59
CA VAL A 26 -2.67 -0.35 1.38
C VAL A 26 -4.15 -0.66 1.58
N VAL A 27 -5.01 0.33 1.36
CA VAL A 27 -6.46 0.16 1.31
C VAL A 27 -6.89 0.13 -0.15
N CYS A 28 -7.60 -0.92 -0.57
CA CYS A 28 -8.11 -1.08 -1.93
C CYS A 28 -9.42 -0.30 -2.13
N GLY A 29 -9.79 -0.02 -3.38
CA GLY A 29 -11.02 0.70 -3.71
C GLY A 29 -12.32 -0.01 -3.30
N ASP A 30 -12.26 -1.31 -2.97
CA ASP A 30 -13.39 -2.11 -2.46
C ASP A 30 -13.35 -2.34 -0.94
N GLY A 31 -12.45 -1.64 -0.23
CA GLY A 31 -12.30 -1.74 1.21
C GLY A 31 -11.44 -2.90 1.70
N ARG A 32 -10.91 -3.77 0.81
CA ARG A 32 -9.89 -4.74 1.22
C ARG A 32 -8.63 -4.03 1.70
N VAL A 33 -7.92 -4.66 2.63
CA VAL A 33 -6.69 -4.14 3.22
C VAL A 33 -5.56 -5.12 2.98
N VAL A 34 -4.44 -4.62 2.47
CA VAL A 34 -3.20 -5.38 2.29
C VAL A 34 -2.11 -4.70 3.09
N SER A 35 -1.40 -5.45 3.93
CA SER A 35 -0.36 -4.91 4.79
C SER A 35 0.91 -5.73 4.70
N GLY A 36 2.05 -5.10 4.98
CA GLY A 36 3.34 -5.76 5.02
C GLY A 36 4.31 -5.08 5.98
N HIS A 37 5.50 -5.67 6.09
CA HIS A 37 6.57 -5.22 6.97
C HIS A 37 7.88 -5.12 6.18
N ALA A 38 8.74 -4.17 6.56
CA ALA A 38 10.07 -4.06 6.03
C ALA A 38 11.07 -3.57 7.11
N PRO A 39 12.37 -3.89 6.97
CA PRO A 39 13.38 -3.54 7.96
C PRO A 39 13.68 -2.03 8.02
N SER A 40 13.33 -1.26 7.00
CA SER A 40 13.57 0.18 6.94
C SER A 40 12.36 0.93 6.39
N SER A 41 12.28 2.23 6.67
CA SER A 41 11.21 3.10 6.18
C SER A 41 11.23 3.25 4.66
N ASP A 42 12.41 3.23 4.04
CA ASP A 42 12.56 3.25 2.58
C ASP A 42 12.07 1.94 1.96
N SER A 43 12.50 0.80 2.52
CA SER A 43 12.03 -0.52 2.08
C SER A 43 10.53 -0.68 2.25
N ALA A 44 9.95 -0.19 3.36
CA ALA A 44 8.50 -0.21 3.59
C ALA A 44 7.75 0.66 2.58
N ARG A 45 8.30 1.85 2.26
CA ARG A 45 7.74 2.71 1.23
C ARG A 45 7.74 2.06 -0.15
N ARG A 46 8.88 1.50 -0.56
CA ARG A 46 9.04 0.90 -1.89
C ARG A 46 8.17 -0.35 -2.05
N SER A 47 8.15 -1.22 -1.03
CA SER A 47 7.33 -2.44 -1.06
C SER A 47 5.83 -2.11 -0.99
N GLY A 48 5.40 -1.18 -0.14
CA GLY A 48 4.01 -0.72 -0.09
C GLY A 48 3.56 -0.07 -1.41
N ALA A 49 4.40 0.76 -2.03
CA ALA A 49 4.10 1.35 -3.34
C ALA A 49 3.98 0.30 -4.45
N PHE A 50 4.91 -0.67 -4.47
CA PHE A 50 4.86 -1.78 -5.43
C PHE A 50 3.57 -2.59 -5.30
N VAL A 51 3.18 -2.93 -4.07
CA VAL A 51 1.94 -3.66 -3.81
C VAL A 51 0.71 -2.83 -4.18
N GLY A 52 0.69 -1.54 -3.83
CA GLY A 52 -0.40 -0.63 -4.23
C GLY A 52 -0.60 -0.58 -5.75
N ALA A 53 0.49 -0.47 -6.52
CA ALA A 53 0.44 -0.50 -7.97
C ALA A 53 -0.05 -1.85 -8.53
N ALA A 54 0.42 -2.97 -7.96
CA ALA A 54 0.00 -4.30 -8.38
C ALA A 54 -1.49 -4.54 -8.15
N VAL A 55 -2.00 -4.14 -6.98
CA VAL A 55 -3.43 -4.23 -6.65
C VAL A 55 -4.26 -3.34 -7.59
N SER A 56 -3.83 -2.11 -7.85
CA SER A 56 -4.47 -1.18 -8.79
C SER A 56 -4.62 -1.79 -10.18
N ALA A 57 -3.54 -2.36 -10.70
CA ALA A 57 -3.54 -3.02 -12.02
C ALA A 57 -4.49 -4.22 -12.06
N LEU A 58 -4.49 -5.05 -11.02
CA LEU A 58 -5.38 -6.22 -10.92
C LEU A 58 -6.86 -5.81 -10.87
N ASP A 59 -7.20 -4.78 -10.08
CA ASP A 59 -8.56 -4.24 -10.03
C ASP A 59 -9.01 -3.70 -11.40
N GLN A 60 -8.13 -2.98 -12.11
CA GLN A 60 -8.45 -2.46 -13.44
C GLN A 60 -8.71 -3.60 -14.45
N ILE A 61 -7.94 -4.68 -14.38
CA ILE A 61 -8.14 -5.87 -15.23
C ILE A 61 -9.49 -6.53 -14.91
N GLY A 62 -9.83 -6.67 -13.62
CA GLY A 62 -11.11 -7.23 -13.18
C GLY A 62 -12.31 -6.44 -13.70
N ARG A 63 -12.23 -5.10 -13.66
CA ARG A 63 -13.30 -4.20 -14.13
C ARG A 63 -13.48 -4.19 -15.65
N ARG A 64 -12.44 -4.47 -16.43
CA ARG A 64 -12.53 -4.51 -17.92
C ARG A 64 -13.18 -5.79 -18.46
N ARG A 65 -13.36 -6.81 -17.61
CA ARG A 65 -13.90 -8.12 -18.02
C ARG A 65 -15.43 -8.22 -17.99
N PHE A 66 -16.14 -7.12 -17.72
CA PHE A 66 -17.61 -7.07 -17.66
C PHE A 66 -18.14 -5.82 -18.34
#